data_AF-A0A958FB67-F1
#
_entry.id   AF-A0A958FB67-F1
#
_cell.length_a   1.000
_cell.length_b   1.000
_cell.length_c   1.000
_cell.angle_alpha   90.00
_cell.angle_beta   90.00
_cell.angle_gamma   90.00
#
_symmetry.space_group_name_H-M   'P 1'
#
loop_
_entity.id
_entity.type
_entity.pdbx_description
1 polymer ?
#
loop_
_entity_poly.entity_id
_entity_poly.type
_entity_poly.pdbx_seq_one_letter_code
_entity_poly.pdbx_strand_id
1 'polypeptide(L)'
;MSLFFPTSGADIVTDMPRLHALVIGVDAYDHLGLGVPKPSNLLSGLAPLTIAVPSARNIARWLENAYHNPDCPLGSIELLLAPGEILKRKDGSDAAIDKSTMANIETAAAAWYQRCNANPKNIAFFYFAGHGISTVVGRYILPADFGNPDLPDDWKNCIDAGGLQVGMNKCKAQHQYFFLDACRDAPVEALLQKKPHGNPLIGGADNEDNVELSAEYAAASEGRQAFGKDGGGTFFSEALIMCLNGMGANQRGGKKIWRVDAASLSYGLANVMELIAERENLPLSCDCRMQKPVSLHFPALGQVLVRVNCLVEGMQHESNITLTQGNTVKNSPPGGPRPWIESAISGDATISVKYTNFPDETIKDSLLPPVYDLELPYE
;
A
#
# COMPACT_ATOMS: atom_id res chain seq x y z
N MET A 1 8.04 22.03 -3.63
CA MET A 1 7.57 21.94 -2.24
C MET A 1 7.07 20.51 -2.00
N SER A 2 7.28 19.91 -0.83
CA SER A 2 6.73 18.56 -0.56
C SER A 2 5.30 18.57 -0.01
N LEU A 3 4.83 19.69 0.56
CA LEU A 3 3.49 19.75 1.17
C LEU A 3 2.38 19.68 0.11
N PHE A 4 1.71 18.53 0.05
CA PHE A 4 0.56 18.27 -0.83
C PHE A 4 -0.76 18.70 -0.18
N PHE A 5 -0.93 18.41 1.11
CA PHE A 5 -2.12 18.83 1.89
C PHE A 5 -1.69 19.27 3.29
N PRO A 6 -2.27 20.34 3.87
CA PRO A 6 -3.15 21.32 3.24
C PRO A 6 -2.40 22.21 2.23
N THR A 7 -3.07 23.19 1.62
CA THR A 7 -2.48 24.07 0.60
C THR A 7 -1.36 24.96 1.14
N SER A 8 -1.44 25.35 2.41
CA SER A 8 -0.44 26.17 3.10
C SER A 8 0.01 25.51 4.40
N GLY A 9 1.31 25.62 4.72
CA GLY A 9 1.85 25.15 6.00
C GLY A 9 1.20 25.81 7.21
N ALA A 10 0.62 27.01 7.05
CA ALA A 10 -0.09 27.72 8.11
C ALA A 10 -1.43 27.05 8.49
N ASP A 11 -2.02 26.25 7.58
CA ASP A 11 -3.30 25.58 7.80
C ASP A 11 -3.13 24.20 8.49
N ILE A 12 -1.87 23.81 8.77
CA ILE A 12 -1.58 22.56 9.46
C ILE A 12 -2.02 22.66 10.92
N VAL A 13 -3.02 21.87 11.28
CA VAL A 13 -3.49 21.74 12.66
C VAL A 13 -2.54 20.81 13.43
N THR A 14 -2.05 21.27 14.59
CA THR A 14 -1.09 20.53 15.44
C THR A 14 -1.48 20.45 16.92
N ASP A 15 -2.52 21.15 17.33
CA ASP A 15 -3.02 21.24 18.71
C ASP A 15 -4.02 20.14 19.10
N MET A 16 -4.51 19.38 18.12
CA MET A 16 -5.41 18.25 18.30
C MET A 16 -4.92 17.03 17.50
N PRO A 17 -5.43 15.82 17.79
CA PRO A 17 -4.99 14.61 17.10
C PRO A 17 -5.19 14.69 15.59
N ARG A 18 -4.14 14.33 14.85
CA ARG A 18 -4.09 14.32 13.40
C ARG A 18 -3.27 13.16 12.84
N LEU A 19 -3.68 12.68 11.68
CA LEU A 19 -2.84 11.84 10.83
C LEU A 19 -1.91 12.72 10.01
N HIS A 20 -0.60 12.46 10.10
CA HIS A 20 0.40 13.10 9.26
C HIS A 20 1.09 12.05 8.39
N ALA A 21 1.03 12.26 7.07
CA ALA A 21 1.56 11.34 6.09
C ALA A 21 2.87 11.85 5.45
N LEU A 22 3.80 10.94 5.23
CA LEU A 22 4.94 11.09 4.32
C LEU A 22 4.82 10.01 3.24
N VAL A 23 4.66 10.44 1.99
CA VAL A 23 4.39 9.59 0.82
C VAL A 23 5.48 9.83 -0.22
N ILE A 24 6.17 8.78 -0.64
CA ILE A 24 7.32 8.87 -1.55
C ILE A 24 7.12 7.89 -2.71
N GLY A 25 7.28 8.36 -3.94
CA GLY A 25 7.28 7.53 -5.16
C GLY A 25 8.55 7.76 -5.99
N VAL A 26 9.21 6.70 -6.44
CA VAL A 26 10.46 6.80 -7.21
C VAL A 26 10.43 5.88 -8.43
N ASP A 27 10.08 6.46 -9.59
CA ASP A 27 10.11 5.78 -10.88
C ASP A 27 11.43 6.01 -11.63
N ALA A 28 11.95 7.24 -11.56
CA ALA A 28 13.17 7.64 -12.24
C ALA A 28 14.35 7.82 -11.27
N TYR A 29 15.49 7.23 -11.62
CA TYR A 29 16.73 7.29 -10.87
C TYR A 29 17.82 7.97 -11.71
N ASP A 30 18.58 8.86 -11.07
CA ASP A 30 19.61 9.66 -11.75
C ASP A 30 20.83 8.85 -12.14
N HIS A 31 21.09 7.77 -11.40
CA HIS A 31 22.29 6.95 -11.51
C HIS A 31 21.98 5.47 -11.73
N LEU A 32 20.71 5.05 -11.76
CA LEU A 32 20.31 3.67 -12.02
C LEU A 32 19.56 3.58 -13.34
N GLY A 33 19.96 2.63 -14.19
CA GLY A 33 19.29 2.36 -15.47
C GLY A 33 20.22 2.39 -16.68
N LEU A 34 19.74 1.82 -17.77
CA LEU A 34 20.45 1.84 -19.05
C LEU A 34 20.36 3.24 -19.67
N GLY A 35 21.51 3.81 -20.05
CA GLY A 35 21.58 5.09 -20.74
C GLY A 35 21.54 6.34 -19.85
N VAL A 36 21.61 6.19 -18.52
CA VAL A 36 21.79 7.35 -17.64
C VAL A 36 23.19 7.97 -17.86
N PRO A 37 23.34 9.30 -17.82
CA PRO A 37 24.62 9.97 -18.14
C PRO A 37 25.78 9.60 -17.21
N LYS A 38 25.46 9.30 -15.94
CA LYS A 38 26.41 8.96 -14.88
C LYS A 38 25.91 7.74 -14.09
N PRO A 39 26.08 6.51 -14.63
CA PRO A 39 25.58 5.31 -13.99
C PRO A 39 26.36 4.98 -12.72
N SER A 40 25.66 4.39 -11.76
CA SER A 40 26.24 3.84 -10.54
C SER A 40 27.13 2.64 -10.84
N ASN A 41 28.25 2.54 -10.13
CA ASN A 41 29.13 1.37 -10.15
C ASN A 41 28.65 0.25 -9.21
N LEU A 42 27.65 0.53 -8.36
CA LEU A 42 27.15 -0.40 -7.34
C LEU A 42 26.08 -1.35 -7.89
N LEU A 43 25.09 -0.80 -8.58
CA LEU A 43 23.95 -1.52 -9.16
C LEU A 43 23.77 -1.11 -10.62
N SER A 44 24.53 -1.76 -11.50
CA SER A 44 24.38 -1.58 -12.94
C SER A 44 23.10 -2.27 -13.42
N GLY A 45 22.21 -1.54 -14.09
CA GLY A 45 21.11 -2.13 -14.88
C GLY A 45 19.74 -2.27 -14.20
N LEU A 46 19.49 -1.66 -13.02
CA LEU A 46 18.11 -1.52 -12.51
C LEU A 46 17.31 -0.61 -13.44
N ALA A 47 16.29 -1.15 -14.10
CA ALA A 47 15.44 -0.37 -14.98
C ALA A 47 14.64 0.70 -14.20
N PRO A 48 14.34 1.86 -14.83
CA PRO A 48 13.30 2.76 -14.34
C PRO A 48 11.99 2.01 -14.15
N LEU A 49 11.20 2.47 -13.17
CA LEU A 49 9.86 1.95 -12.93
C LEU A 49 8.83 2.87 -13.62
N THR A 50 7.60 2.38 -13.75
CA THR A 50 6.44 3.09 -14.34
C THR A 50 5.23 3.05 -13.41
N ILE A 51 5.43 2.59 -12.18
CA ILE A 51 4.37 2.16 -11.26
C ILE A 51 4.49 2.83 -9.88
N ALA A 52 5.67 3.30 -9.47
CA ALA A 52 5.87 3.87 -8.13
C ALA A 52 5.25 5.27 -7.99
N VAL A 53 5.44 6.16 -8.97
CA VAL A 53 4.81 7.50 -8.93
C VAL A 53 3.29 7.41 -8.99
N PRO A 54 2.67 6.61 -9.90
CA PRO A 54 1.23 6.38 -9.86
C PRO A 54 0.74 5.88 -8.50
N SER A 55 1.47 4.95 -7.86
CA SER A 55 1.08 4.40 -6.56
C SER A 55 1.10 5.45 -5.45
N ALA A 56 2.20 6.18 -5.31
CA ALA A 56 2.32 7.28 -4.34
C ALA A 56 1.24 8.36 -4.56
N ARG A 57 0.95 8.71 -5.82
CA ARG A 57 -0.11 9.65 -6.18
C ARG A 57 -1.49 9.13 -5.78
N ASN A 58 -1.77 7.85 -6.04
CA ASN A 58 -3.04 7.23 -5.69
C ASN A 58 -3.25 7.21 -4.18
N ILE A 59 -2.21 6.91 -3.40
CA ILE A 59 -2.27 6.95 -1.93
C ILE A 59 -2.47 8.38 -1.40
N ALA A 60 -1.72 9.37 -1.90
CA ALA A 60 -1.90 10.76 -1.49
C ALA A 60 -3.31 11.28 -1.81
N ARG A 61 -3.85 10.94 -2.99
CA ARG A 61 -5.23 11.28 -3.38
C ARG A 61 -6.26 10.55 -2.52
N TRP A 62 -6.04 9.28 -2.20
CA TRP A 62 -6.94 8.54 -1.32
C TRP A 62 -6.99 9.18 0.07
N LEU A 63 -5.83 9.54 0.62
CA LEU A 63 -5.75 10.26 1.90
C LEU A 63 -6.54 11.58 1.85
N GLU A 64 -6.36 12.41 0.82
CA GLU A 64 -7.07 13.68 0.69
C GLU A 64 -8.60 13.53 0.50
N ASN A 65 -9.03 12.49 -0.23
CA ASN A 65 -10.41 12.40 -0.70
C ASN A 65 -11.29 11.46 0.13
N ALA A 66 -10.72 10.40 0.70
CA ALA A 66 -11.47 9.29 1.28
C ALA A 66 -11.07 8.99 2.73
N TYR A 67 -9.88 9.39 3.19
CA TYR A 67 -9.50 9.14 4.58
C TYR A 67 -10.49 9.80 5.55
N HIS A 68 -11.02 8.96 6.43
CA HIS A 68 -11.93 9.34 7.48
C HIS A 68 -11.55 8.64 8.79
N ASN A 69 -11.24 9.43 9.80
CA ASN A 69 -11.11 8.98 11.18
C ASN A 69 -11.60 10.12 12.07
N PRO A 70 -12.78 10.00 12.71
CA PRO A 70 -13.33 11.06 13.55
C PRO A 70 -12.41 11.46 14.71
N ASP A 71 -11.64 10.51 15.25
CA ASP A 71 -10.78 10.73 16.41
C ASP A 71 -9.40 11.28 16.01
N CYS A 72 -8.98 11.09 14.76
CA CYS A 72 -7.70 11.54 14.23
C CYS A 72 -7.79 11.95 12.75
N PRO A 73 -8.44 13.08 12.41
CA PRO A 73 -8.59 13.53 11.02
C PRO A 73 -7.25 13.77 10.30
N LEU A 74 -7.29 13.85 8.97
CA LEU A 74 -6.09 14.18 8.18
C LEU A 74 -5.54 15.56 8.57
N GLY A 75 -4.26 15.62 8.91
CA GLY A 75 -3.55 16.86 9.26
C GLY A 75 -2.60 17.35 8.19
N SER A 76 -1.80 16.45 7.60
CA SER A 76 -0.91 16.82 6.49
C SER A 76 -0.51 15.65 5.61
N ILE A 77 -0.14 15.93 4.37
CA ILE A 77 0.51 14.99 3.43
C ILE A 77 1.76 15.68 2.88
N GLU A 78 2.94 15.13 3.19
CA GLU A 78 4.15 15.38 2.43
C GLU A 78 4.21 14.36 1.28
N LEU A 79 4.38 14.82 0.06
CA LEU A 79 4.50 14.02 -1.14
C LEU A 79 5.80 14.38 -1.87
N LEU A 80 6.57 13.36 -2.24
CA LEU A 80 7.80 13.49 -3.03
C LEU A 80 7.78 12.45 -4.14
N LEU A 81 8.08 12.87 -5.37
CA LEU A 81 7.95 12.02 -6.57
C LEU A 81 9.21 12.11 -7.42
N ALA A 82 9.63 11.03 -8.08
CA ALA A 82 10.66 11.10 -9.11
C ALA A 82 10.17 10.43 -10.40
N PRO A 83 9.98 11.20 -11.49
CA PRO A 83 10.23 12.64 -11.59
C PRO A 83 9.28 13.48 -10.73
N GLY A 84 9.73 14.66 -10.30
CA GLY A 84 8.85 15.65 -9.67
C GLY A 84 7.83 16.18 -10.68
N GLU A 85 6.66 16.59 -10.21
CA GLU A 85 5.54 16.98 -11.08
C GLU A 85 4.62 18.03 -10.44
N ILE A 86 3.78 18.67 -11.24
CA ILE A 86 2.70 19.54 -10.75
C ILE A 86 1.41 18.72 -10.68
N LEU A 87 0.82 18.64 -9.49
CA LEU A 87 -0.42 17.94 -9.25
C LEU A 87 -1.56 18.88 -8.92
N LYS A 88 -2.77 18.53 -9.37
CA LYS A 88 -4.01 19.15 -8.92
C LYS A 88 -4.42 18.56 -7.57
N ARG A 89 -4.67 19.42 -6.59
CA ARG A 89 -5.31 19.09 -5.31
C ARG A 89 -6.82 19.00 -5.47
N LYS A 90 -7.51 18.52 -4.44
CA LYS A 90 -8.98 18.42 -4.40
C LYS A 90 -9.69 19.75 -4.60
N ASP A 91 -9.11 20.86 -4.12
CA ASP A 91 -9.65 22.21 -4.27
C ASP A 91 -9.38 22.84 -5.66
N GLY A 92 -8.70 22.11 -6.56
CA GLY A 92 -8.33 22.56 -7.90
C GLY A 92 -7.03 23.35 -7.98
N SER A 93 -6.39 23.66 -6.85
CA SER A 93 -5.10 24.34 -6.82
C SER A 93 -3.95 23.43 -7.28
N ASP A 94 -2.88 24.05 -7.78
CA ASP A 94 -1.65 23.36 -8.16
C ASP A 94 -0.70 23.16 -6.98
N ALA A 95 -0.13 21.97 -6.88
CA ALA A 95 0.92 21.58 -5.96
C ALA A 95 2.17 21.21 -6.77
N ALA A 96 3.23 22.01 -6.69
CA ALA A 96 4.53 21.68 -7.29
C ALA A 96 5.29 20.72 -6.37
N ILE A 97 5.29 19.43 -6.74
CA ILE A 97 5.87 18.34 -5.96
C ILE A 97 7.36 18.21 -6.26
N ASP A 98 8.17 18.29 -5.21
CA ASP A 98 9.61 18.15 -5.34
C ASP A 98 10.05 16.74 -5.71
N LYS A 99 11.21 16.67 -6.37
CA LYS A 99 11.86 15.42 -6.68
C LYS A 99 12.21 14.64 -5.41
N SER A 100 12.00 13.34 -5.37
CA SER A 100 12.36 12.45 -4.24
C SER A 100 13.86 12.14 -4.14
N THR A 101 14.71 13.18 -4.09
CA THR A 101 16.14 13.07 -3.75
C THR A 101 16.33 12.87 -2.25
N MET A 102 17.47 12.35 -1.82
CA MET A 102 17.79 12.14 -0.42
C MET A 102 17.62 13.41 0.42
N ALA A 103 18.17 14.54 -0.05
CA ALA A 103 18.08 15.83 0.66
C ALA A 103 16.63 16.33 0.83
N ASN A 104 15.79 16.14 -0.20
CA ASN A 104 14.37 16.52 -0.13
C ASN A 104 13.60 15.58 0.81
N ILE A 105 13.91 14.29 0.79
CA ILE A 105 13.32 13.29 1.70
C ILE A 105 13.71 13.59 3.15
N GLU A 106 14.97 13.90 3.45
CA GLU A 106 15.40 14.28 4.81
C GLU A 106 14.64 15.51 5.33
N THR A 107 14.48 16.53 4.48
CA THR A 107 13.74 17.75 4.82
C THR A 107 12.27 17.44 5.12
N ALA A 108 11.61 16.67 4.26
CA ALA A 108 10.21 16.28 4.44
C ALA A 108 10.02 15.36 5.65
N ALA A 109 10.93 14.41 5.88
CA ALA A 109 10.91 13.51 7.02
C ALA A 109 11.09 14.25 8.34
N ALA A 110 11.98 15.25 8.40
CA ALA A 110 12.13 16.10 9.57
C ALA A 110 10.82 16.87 9.87
N ALA A 111 10.20 17.49 8.86
CA ALA A 111 8.93 18.20 9.02
C ALA A 111 7.78 17.26 9.45
N TRP A 112 7.71 16.07 8.84
CA TRP A 112 6.76 15.02 9.19
C TRP A 112 6.93 14.54 10.63
N TYR A 113 8.16 14.23 11.05
CA TYR A 113 8.48 13.82 12.40
C TYR A 113 8.04 14.86 13.43
N GLN A 114 8.35 16.15 13.21
CA GLN A 114 7.94 17.20 14.15
C GLN A 114 6.43 17.25 14.35
N ARG A 115 5.64 17.07 13.27
CA ARG A 115 4.18 17.04 13.37
C ARG A 115 3.67 15.78 14.06
N CYS A 116 4.19 14.61 13.72
CA CYS A 116 3.87 13.38 14.44
C CYS A 116 4.18 13.51 15.94
N ASN A 117 5.30 14.13 16.29
CA ASN A 117 5.77 14.28 17.66
C ASN A 117 5.02 15.35 18.48
N ALA A 118 4.10 16.09 17.89
CA ALA A 118 3.37 17.16 18.56
C ALA A 118 2.31 16.64 19.55
N ASN A 119 1.69 15.48 19.27
CA ASN A 119 0.61 14.94 20.08
C ASN A 119 0.68 13.40 20.13
N PRO A 120 0.57 12.76 21.32
CA PRO A 120 0.66 11.30 21.42
C PRO A 120 -0.46 10.53 20.72
N LYS A 121 -1.60 11.19 20.46
CA LYS A 121 -2.73 10.61 19.72
C LYS A 121 -2.64 10.82 18.21
N ASN A 122 -1.56 11.43 17.71
CA ASN A 122 -1.32 11.51 16.27
C ASN A 122 -1.07 10.12 15.68
N ILE A 123 -1.43 9.98 14.40
CA ILE A 123 -1.07 8.81 13.61
C ILE A 123 0.07 9.21 12.67
N ALA A 124 1.17 8.48 12.73
CA ALA A 124 2.26 8.57 11.76
C ALA A 124 1.99 7.61 10.60
N PHE A 125 1.88 8.12 9.38
CA PHE A 125 1.67 7.33 8.18
C PHE A 125 2.86 7.51 7.23
N PHE A 126 3.56 6.43 6.92
CA PHE A 126 4.68 6.43 5.98
C PHE A 126 4.37 5.48 4.83
N TYR A 127 4.48 5.96 3.59
CA TYR A 127 4.35 5.14 2.39
C TYR A 127 5.53 5.41 1.45
N PHE A 128 6.18 4.34 1.01
CA PHE A 128 7.22 4.40 -0.01
C PHE A 128 6.87 3.42 -1.15
N ALA A 129 6.98 3.87 -2.39
CA ALA A 129 7.01 3.02 -3.57
C ALA A 129 8.26 3.28 -4.41
N GLY A 130 8.94 2.22 -4.83
CA GLY A 130 10.16 2.31 -5.64
C GLY A 130 11.04 1.07 -5.50
N HIS A 131 12.31 1.20 -5.87
CA HIS A 131 13.30 0.15 -5.68
C HIS A 131 13.64 0.02 -4.19
N GLY A 132 13.78 -1.23 -3.77
CA GLY A 132 14.16 -1.61 -2.42
C GLY A 132 15.23 -2.69 -2.46
N ILE A 133 16.02 -2.72 -1.40
CA ILE A 133 17.06 -3.72 -1.18
C ILE A 133 16.78 -4.34 0.19
N SER A 134 16.52 -5.64 0.21
CA SER A 134 16.40 -6.40 1.46
C SER A 134 17.61 -7.30 1.66
N THR A 135 18.08 -7.35 2.89
CA THR A 135 19.07 -8.32 3.37
C THR A 135 18.57 -8.94 4.67
N VAL A 136 19.25 -9.99 5.13
CA VAL A 136 18.95 -10.62 6.43
C VAL A 136 18.98 -9.62 7.58
N VAL A 137 19.79 -8.55 7.46
CA VAL A 137 20.07 -7.61 8.56
C VAL A 137 19.39 -6.25 8.40
N GLY A 138 18.70 -5.98 7.28
CA GLY A 138 18.15 -4.66 7.03
C GLY A 138 17.34 -4.53 5.75
N ARG A 139 16.49 -3.50 5.73
CA ARG A 139 15.61 -3.14 4.60
C ARG A 139 15.94 -1.72 4.19
N TYR A 140 16.29 -1.54 2.94
CA TYR A 140 16.73 -0.28 2.40
C TYR A 140 15.83 0.14 1.24
N ILE A 141 15.51 1.43 1.17
CA ILE A 141 14.70 2.02 0.10
C ILE A 141 15.53 3.09 -0.60
N LEU A 142 15.34 3.24 -1.91
CA LEU A 142 16.24 4.00 -2.77
C LEU A 142 15.62 5.34 -3.20
N PRO A 143 16.17 6.49 -2.75
CA PRO A 143 15.93 7.80 -3.35
C PRO A 143 16.32 7.88 -4.83
N ALA A 144 15.81 8.91 -5.51
CA ALA A 144 16.08 9.14 -6.93
C ALA A 144 17.58 9.34 -7.25
N ASP A 145 18.36 9.86 -6.31
CA ASP A 145 19.79 10.13 -6.42
C ASP A 145 20.66 9.07 -5.71
N PHE A 146 20.12 7.88 -5.45
CA PHE A 146 20.89 6.73 -4.96
C PHE A 146 22.00 6.33 -5.95
N GLY A 147 23.14 5.88 -5.42
CA GLY A 147 24.25 5.36 -6.22
C GLY A 147 25.04 6.44 -6.97
N ASN A 148 24.98 7.68 -6.50
CA ASN A 148 25.68 8.82 -7.10
C ASN A 148 27.20 8.58 -7.15
N PRO A 149 27.81 8.44 -8.34
CA PRO A 149 29.24 8.13 -8.49
C PRO A 149 30.17 9.29 -8.11
N ASP A 150 29.64 10.50 -7.90
CA ASP A 150 30.40 11.65 -7.43
C ASP A 150 30.58 11.62 -5.88
N LEU A 151 29.88 10.72 -5.16
CA LEU A 151 30.01 10.55 -3.72
C LEU A 151 31.05 9.47 -3.39
N PRO A 152 31.82 9.62 -2.30
CA PRO A 152 32.82 8.63 -1.90
C PRO A 152 32.21 7.33 -1.36
N ASP A 153 30.93 7.35 -1.01
CA ASP A 153 30.17 6.22 -0.49
C ASP A 153 28.92 6.00 -1.36
N ASP A 154 28.87 4.86 -2.06
CA ASP A 154 27.77 4.52 -2.96
C ASP A 154 26.41 4.39 -2.25
N TRP A 155 26.42 4.14 -0.95
CA TRP A 155 25.23 4.00 -0.09
C TRP A 155 24.82 5.31 0.59
N LYS A 156 25.56 6.41 0.36
CA LYS A 156 25.33 7.69 1.03
C LYS A 156 23.89 8.19 0.90
N ASN A 157 23.30 7.99 -0.28
CA ASN A 157 21.93 8.36 -0.61
C ASN A 157 20.99 7.14 -0.54
N CYS A 158 21.09 6.37 0.54
CA CYS A 158 20.24 5.22 0.81
C CYS A 158 19.50 5.42 2.13
N ILE A 159 18.26 4.94 2.21
CA ILE A 159 17.46 5.05 3.43
C ILE A 159 17.38 3.67 4.08
N ASP A 160 17.75 3.60 5.36
CA ASP A 160 17.51 2.44 6.21
C ASP A 160 16.07 2.49 6.74
N ALA A 161 15.16 1.78 6.09
CA ALA A 161 13.74 1.76 6.47
C ALA A 161 13.51 1.05 7.81
N GLY A 162 14.37 0.07 8.16
CA GLY A 162 14.34 -0.56 9.48
C GLY A 162 14.77 0.41 10.58
N GLY A 163 15.87 1.12 10.35
CA GLY A 163 16.35 2.18 11.22
C GLY A 163 15.36 3.33 11.37
N LEU A 164 14.65 3.71 10.30
CA LEU A 164 13.55 4.68 10.37
C LEU A 164 12.45 4.22 11.34
N GLN A 165 11.98 2.98 11.19
CA GLN A 165 10.93 2.44 12.05
C GLN A 165 11.38 2.43 13.52
N VAL A 166 12.61 1.99 13.80
CA VAL A 166 13.19 2.01 15.16
C VAL A 166 13.34 3.44 15.68
N GLY A 167 13.82 4.37 14.86
CA GLY A 167 13.97 5.78 15.21
C GLY A 167 12.64 6.49 15.47
N MET A 168 11.54 5.96 14.96
CA MET A 168 10.20 6.45 15.24
C MET A 168 9.65 5.98 16.59
N ASN A 169 10.26 5.00 17.27
CA ASN A 169 9.82 4.56 18.62
C ASN A 169 9.89 5.68 19.67
N LYS A 170 10.79 6.66 19.50
CA LYS A 170 10.87 7.86 20.36
C LYS A 170 9.87 8.97 19.98
N CYS A 171 9.13 8.82 18.88
CA CYS A 171 8.10 9.77 18.49
C CYS A 171 6.91 9.66 19.46
N LYS A 172 6.32 10.79 19.86
CA LYS A 172 5.14 10.76 20.73
C LYS A 172 3.96 10.03 20.09
N ALA A 173 3.78 10.12 18.76
CA ALA A 173 2.71 9.45 18.04
C ALA A 173 2.73 7.94 18.34
N GLN A 174 1.73 7.47 19.10
CA GLN A 174 1.67 6.09 19.58
C GLN A 174 1.24 5.10 18.49
N HIS A 175 0.69 5.59 17.38
CA HIS A 175 0.17 4.78 16.29
C HIS A 175 0.94 5.08 15.01
N GLN A 176 1.68 4.10 14.52
CA GLN A 176 2.60 4.26 13.40
C GLN A 176 2.36 3.16 12.37
N TYR A 177 2.16 3.56 11.11
CA TYR A 177 1.91 2.67 9.99
C TYR A 177 2.95 2.93 8.90
N PHE A 178 3.70 1.89 8.54
CA PHE A 178 4.72 1.90 7.51
C PHE A 178 4.30 0.98 6.36
N PHE A 179 4.23 1.52 5.15
CA PHE A 179 3.90 0.79 3.94
C PHE A 179 5.10 0.83 3.00
N LEU A 180 5.73 -0.33 2.81
CA LEU A 180 6.95 -0.50 2.01
C LEU A 180 6.60 -1.23 0.72
N ASP A 181 6.31 -0.45 -0.31
CA ASP A 181 5.94 -0.91 -1.65
C ASP A 181 7.16 -1.02 -2.56
N ALA A 182 8.04 -1.94 -2.18
CA ALA A 182 9.32 -2.14 -2.85
C ALA A 182 9.66 -3.62 -2.94
N CYS A 183 10.46 -3.94 -3.95
CA CYS A 183 11.03 -5.26 -4.13
C CYS A 183 11.87 -5.69 -2.92
N ARG A 184 11.94 -7.00 -2.71
CA ARG A 184 12.78 -7.65 -1.70
C ARG A 184 13.63 -8.78 -2.30
N ASP A 185 13.74 -8.82 -3.62
CA ASP A 185 14.56 -9.75 -4.39
C ASP A 185 15.94 -9.13 -4.65
N ALA A 186 16.87 -9.38 -3.75
CA ALA A 186 18.26 -9.32 -4.15
C ALA A 186 18.90 -10.67 -3.87
N PRO A 187 19.86 -11.13 -4.70
CA PRO A 187 20.72 -12.24 -4.32
C PRO A 187 21.49 -11.79 -3.06
N VAL A 188 20.95 -12.19 -1.91
CA VAL A 188 21.35 -11.76 -0.56
C VAL A 188 22.87 -11.84 -0.39
N GLU A 189 23.51 -12.88 -0.92
CA GLU A 189 24.96 -13.08 -0.82
C GLU A 189 25.80 -12.03 -1.55
N ALA A 190 25.40 -11.61 -2.76
CA ALA A 190 26.15 -10.63 -3.53
C ALA A 190 26.05 -9.22 -2.93
N LEU A 191 24.89 -8.87 -2.35
CA LEU A 191 24.70 -7.61 -1.66
C LEU A 191 25.31 -7.57 -0.26
N LEU A 192 25.31 -8.68 0.48
CA LEU A 192 25.94 -8.74 1.80
C LEU A 192 27.44 -8.42 1.73
N GLN A 193 28.13 -8.85 0.66
CA GLN A 193 29.53 -8.48 0.43
C GLN A 193 29.72 -6.96 0.20
N LYS A 194 28.68 -6.24 -0.22
CA LYS A 194 28.68 -4.78 -0.42
C LYS A 194 28.40 -3.99 0.86
N LYS A 195 28.14 -4.65 1.99
CA LYS A 195 27.90 -4.04 3.31
C LYS A 195 26.89 -2.88 3.24
N PRO A 196 25.64 -3.16 2.83
CA PRO A 196 24.62 -2.14 2.68
C PRO A 196 24.40 -1.41 3.99
N HIS A 197 24.22 -0.10 3.90
CA HIS A 197 23.88 0.78 5.00
C HIS A 197 23.06 1.94 4.46
N GLY A 198 22.44 2.71 5.35
CA GLY A 198 21.61 3.83 4.95
C GLY A 198 21.36 4.78 6.11
N ASN A 199 20.83 5.95 5.79
CA ASN A 199 20.38 6.91 6.76
C ASN A 199 18.98 6.49 7.27
N PRO A 200 18.76 6.36 8.59
CA PRO A 200 17.44 6.05 9.13
C PRO A 200 16.43 7.21 9.01
N LEU A 201 16.83 8.37 8.48
CA LEU A 201 16.14 9.67 8.46
C LEU A 201 15.90 10.26 9.87
N ILE A 202 15.45 9.44 10.81
CA ILE A 202 15.24 9.77 12.21
C ILE A 202 16.23 8.96 13.05
N GLY A 203 17.36 9.58 13.42
CA GLY A 203 18.42 8.92 14.17
C GLY A 203 18.14 8.76 15.67
N GLY A 204 18.88 7.87 16.33
CA GLY A 204 18.77 7.61 17.77
C GLY A 204 17.79 6.48 18.05
N ALA A 205 18.31 5.27 18.21
CA ALA A 205 17.53 4.12 18.65
C ALA A 205 17.09 4.34 20.10
N ASP A 206 15.80 4.14 20.35
CA ASP A 206 15.28 3.92 21.68
C ASP A 206 15.14 2.42 21.87
N ASN A 207 15.77 1.88 22.92
CA ASN A 207 15.75 0.44 23.20
C ASN A 207 14.43 0.01 23.87
N GLU A 208 13.55 0.96 24.17
CA GLU A 208 12.24 0.72 24.76
C GLU A 208 11.14 0.73 23.68
N ASP A 209 10.25 -0.27 23.73
CA ASP A 209 9.04 -0.33 22.90
C ASP A 209 8.00 0.66 23.44
N ASN A 210 8.18 1.93 23.08
CA ASN A 210 7.49 3.09 23.66
C ASN A 210 6.21 3.48 22.91
N VAL A 211 5.79 2.69 21.92
CA VAL A 211 4.63 3.00 21.07
C VAL A 211 3.59 1.91 21.17
N GLU A 212 2.31 2.30 21.11
CA GLU A 212 1.22 1.33 21.17
C GLU A 212 1.15 0.43 19.93
N LEU A 213 1.48 0.97 18.76
CA LEU A 213 1.51 0.27 17.48
C LEU A 213 2.64 0.80 16.59
N SER A 214 3.48 -0.10 16.09
CA SER A 214 4.39 0.13 14.97
C SER A 214 4.18 -0.97 13.93
N ALA A 215 3.20 -0.74 13.05
CA ALA A 215 2.79 -1.69 12.03
C ALA A 215 3.57 -1.48 10.74
N GLU A 216 3.99 -2.57 10.12
CA GLU A 216 4.62 -2.58 8.79
C GLU A 216 3.86 -3.51 7.84
N TYR A 217 3.68 -3.04 6.61
CA TYR A 217 3.09 -3.76 5.50
C TYR A 217 4.04 -3.65 4.31
N ALA A 218 4.56 -4.78 3.83
CA ALA A 218 5.49 -4.84 2.70
C ALA A 218 4.83 -5.50 1.48
N ALA A 219 5.04 -4.93 0.30
CA ALA A 219 4.44 -5.38 -0.97
C ALA A 219 4.96 -6.71 -1.52
N ALA A 220 5.96 -7.29 -0.87
CA ALA A 220 6.53 -8.57 -1.25
C ALA A 220 7.02 -9.30 0.00
N SER A 221 6.96 -10.63 -0.02
CA SER A 221 7.70 -11.45 0.95
C SER A 221 9.20 -11.39 0.70
N GLU A 222 9.98 -11.80 1.69
CA GLU A 222 11.44 -11.83 1.58
C GLU A 222 11.88 -12.64 0.34
N GLY A 223 12.75 -12.06 -0.49
CA GLY A 223 13.22 -12.68 -1.73
C GLY A 223 12.26 -12.58 -2.92
N ARG A 224 11.16 -11.82 -2.84
CA ARG A 224 10.17 -11.66 -3.92
C ARG A 224 10.15 -10.24 -4.51
N GLN A 225 9.67 -10.14 -5.75
CA GLN A 225 9.46 -8.90 -6.48
C GLN A 225 8.09 -8.28 -6.14
N ALA A 226 8.04 -6.95 -6.15
CA ALA A 226 6.79 -6.20 -6.20
C ALA A 226 6.40 -5.98 -7.67
N PHE A 227 5.12 -6.10 -7.99
CA PHE A 227 4.60 -6.02 -9.36
C PHE A 227 3.55 -4.91 -9.48
N GLY A 228 3.30 -4.44 -10.70
CA GLY A 228 2.28 -3.44 -10.98
C GLY A 228 1.84 -3.44 -12.43
N LYS A 229 0.80 -2.62 -12.70
CA LYS A 229 0.31 -2.32 -14.05
C LYS A 229 0.93 -1.02 -14.53
N ASP A 230 1.50 -1.04 -15.73
CA ASP A 230 2.07 0.15 -16.35
C ASP A 230 1.09 1.34 -16.30
N GLY A 231 1.52 2.44 -15.68
CA GLY A 231 0.72 3.66 -15.51
C GLY A 231 -0.43 3.58 -14.49
N GLY A 232 -0.77 2.40 -13.98
CA GLY A 232 -1.86 2.18 -13.02
C GLY A 232 -1.41 2.15 -11.55
N GLY A 233 -0.17 1.77 -11.29
CA GLY A 233 0.39 1.58 -9.95
C GLY A 233 0.74 0.12 -9.65
N THR A 234 1.30 -0.12 -8.47
CA THR A 234 1.61 -1.47 -7.97
C THR A 234 0.33 -2.20 -7.56
N PHE A 235 0.35 -3.53 -7.62
CA PHE A 235 -0.75 -4.34 -7.10
C PHE A 235 -0.93 -4.20 -5.59
N PHE A 236 0.15 -3.93 -4.86
CA PHE A 236 0.07 -3.65 -3.43
C PHE A 236 -0.67 -2.35 -3.13
N SER A 237 -0.40 -1.27 -3.88
CA SER A 237 -1.13 -0.01 -3.72
C SER A 237 -2.61 -0.15 -4.11
N GLU A 238 -2.91 -0.92 -5.16
CA GLU A 238 -4.27 -1.31 -5.55
C GLU A 238 -4.97 -2.04 -4.39
N ALA A 239 -4.36 -3.11 -3.88
CA ALA A 239 -4.88 -3.90 -2.77
C ALA A 239 -5.04 -3.09 -1.49
N LEU A 240 -4.09 -2.21 -1.17
CA LEU A 240 -4.14 -1.33 0.01
C LEU A 240 -5.32 -0.38 -0.07
N ILE A 241 -5.53 0.29 -1.21
CA ILE A 241 -6.66 1.19 -1.41
C ILE A 241 -7.98 0.42 -1.37
N MET A 242 -8.06 -0.77 -1.98
CA MET A 242 -9.23 -1.65 -1.91
C MET A 242 -9.55 -2.04 -0.46
N CYS A 243 -8.54 -2.41 0.31
CA CYS A 243 -8.70 -2.75 1.73
C CYS A 243 -9.19 -1.56 2.55
N LEU A 244 -8.55 -0.41 2.38
CA LEU A 244 -8.93 0.82 3.07
C LEU A 244 -10.36 1.27 2.70
N ASN A 245 -10.79 1.06 1.46
CA ASN A 245 -12.14 1.40 1.00
C ASN A 245 -13.26 0.47 1.51
N GLY A 246 -12.92 -0.59 2.26
CA GLY A 246 -13.92 -1.44 2.90
C GLY A 246 -13.63 -2.93 2.84
N MET A 247 -12.69 -3.39 2.01
CA MET A 247 -12.35 -4.82 1.94
C MET A 247 -11.55 -5.28 3.16
N GLY A 248 -10.73 -4.41 3.74
CA GLY A 248 -10.03 -4.67 4.99
C GLY A 248 -10.85 -4.27 6.22
N ALA A 249 -12.15 -3.97 6.06
CA ALA A 249 -12.97 -3.46 7.15
C ALA A 249 -13.61 -4.60 7.95
N ASN A 250 -13.72 -4.40 9.27
CA ASN A 250 -14.48 -5.27 10.16
C ASN A 250 -15.58 -4.47 10.88
N GLN A 251 -16.55 -5.19 11.43
CA GLN A 251 -17.50 -4.69 12.43
C GLN A 251 -17.19 -5.42 13.74
N ARG A 252 -16.80 -4.68 14.79
CA ARG A 252 -16.62 -5.27 16.13
C ARG A 252 -17.73 -4.82 17.09
N GLY A 253 -18.25 -5.78 17.86
CA GLY A 253 -19.11 -5.52 19.03
C GLY A 253 -20.52 -5.02 18.71
N GLY A 254 -21.15 -5.51 17.63
CA GLY A 254 -22.54 -5.20 17.29
C GLY A 254 -22.81 -3.76 16.82
N LYS A 255 -21.77 -2.93 16.69
CA LYS A 255 -21.89 -1.58 16.11
C LYS A 255 -21.94 -1.69 14.58
N LYS A 256 -22.85 -0.96 13.94
CA LYS A 256 -22.94 -0.81 12.48
C LYS A 256 -21.82 0.07 11.88
N ILE A 257 -20.70 0.23 12.58
CA ILE A 257 -19.59 1.09 12.15
C ILE A 257 -18.51 0.20 11.55
N TRP A 258 -18.24 0.41 10.27
CA TRP A 258 -17.12 -0.20 9.57
C TRP A 258 -15.82 0.50 9.98
N ARG A 259 -14.78 -0.30 10.23
CA ARG A 259 -13.44 0.22 10.53
C ARG A 259 -12.38 -0.69 9.94
N VAL A 260 -11.29 -0.07 9.51
CA VAL A 260 -10.06 -0.74 9.12
C VAL A 260 -9.07 -0.52 10.27
N ASP A 261 -8.77 -1.60 10.97
CA ASP A 261 -7.75 -1.65 12.01
C ASP A 261 -6.50 -2.37 11.51
N ALA A 262 -5.38 -2.26 12.23
CA ALA A 262 -4.12 -2.83 11.77
C ALA A 262 -4.22 -4.35 11.50
N ALA A 263 -5.05 -5.08 12.23
CA ALA A 263 -5.20 -6.53 12.06
C ALA A 263 -6.10 -6.85 10.87
N SER A 264 -7.23 -6.14 10.75
CA SER A 264 -8.14 -6.34 9.63
C SER A 264 -7.53 -5.91 8.30
N LEU A 265 -6.65 -4.91 8.33
CA LEU A 265 -5.86 -4.52 7.16
C LEU A 265 -4.87 -5.62 6.75
N SER A 266 -4.16 -6.24 7.69
CA SER A 266 -3.26 -7.36 7.37
C SER A 266 -4.01 -8.55 6.76
N TYR A 267 -5.15 -8.92 7.37
CA TYR A 267 -6.00 -9.99 6.85
C TYR A 267 -6.57 -9.65 5.47
N GLY A 268 -7.08 -8.43 5.30
CA GLY A 268 -7.60 -7.95 4.02
C GLY A 268 -6.56 -7.95 2.93
N LEU A 269 -5.37 -7.41 3.20
CA LEU A 269 -4.27 -7.34 2.22
C LEU A 269 -3.86 -8.73 1.75
N ALA A 270 -3.69 -9.70 2.66
CA ALA A 270 -3.31 -11.06 2.29
C ALA A 270 -4.31 -11.69 1.30
N ASN A 271 -5.61 -11.61 1.60
CA ASN A 271 -6.65 -12.21 0.75
C ASN A 271 -6.85 -11.44 -0.57
N VAL A 272 -6.83 -10.10 -0.55
CA VAL A 272 -6.98 -9.29 -1.77
C VAL A 272 -5.77 -9.47 -2.69
N MET A 273 -4.56 -9.54 -2.14
CA MET A 273 -3.34 -9.81 -2.93
C MET A 273 -3.36 -11.19 -3.56
N GLU A 274 -3.86 -12.22 -2.87
CA GLU A 274 -4.02 -13.57 -3.41
C GLU A 274 -5.00 -13.61 -4.59
N LEU A 275 -6.13 -12.90 -4.50
CA LEU A 275 -7.06 -12.79 -5.62
C LEU A 275 -6.48 -12.03 -6.82
N ILE A 276 -5.73 -10.96 -6.57
CA ILE A 276 -5.04 -10.24 -7.65
C ILE A 276 -3.96 -11.16 -8.25
N ALA A 277 -3.24 -11.94 -7.46
CA ALA A 277 -2.24 -12.91 -7.93
C ALA A 277 -2.87 -13.92 -8.90
N GLU A 278 -4.03 -14.48 -8.56
CA GLU A 278 -4.76 -15.40 -9.42
C GLU A 278 -5.26 -14.72 -10.71
N ARG A 279 -5.87 -13.52 -10.59
CA ARG A 279 -6.39 -12.75 -11.73
C ARG A 279 -5.31 -12.39 -12.74
N GLU A 280 -4.15 -11.98 -12.26
CA GLU A 280 -3.04 -11.50 -13.08
C GLU A 280 -2.06 -12.63 -13.45
N ASN A 281 -2.24 -13.83 -12.89
CA ASN A 281 -1.33 -14.96 -13.00
C ASN A 281 0.12 -14.60 -12.63
N LEU A 282 0.28 -13.94 -11.48
CA LEU A 282 1.56 -13.47 -10.96
C LEU A 282 1.79 -13.98 -9.53
N PRO A 283 3.04 -14.26 -9.12
CA PRO A 283 3.36 -14.75 -7.78
C PRO A 283 3.38 -13.60 -6.75
N LEU A 284 2.26 -12.89 -6.60
CA LEU A 284 2.16 -11.78 -5.65
C LEU A 284 2.15 -12.30 -4.21
N SER A 285 2.71 -11.52 -3.30
CA SER A 285 2.73 -11.81 -1.86
C SER A 285 2.76 -10.49 -1.10
N CYS A 286 2.45 -10.52 0.19
CA CYS A 286 2.70 -9.39 1.06
C CYS A 286 3.06 -9.88 2.46
N ASP A 287 3.90 -9.13 3.16
CA ASP A 287 4.26 -9.41 4.54
C ASP A 287 3.67 -8.33 5.44
N CYS A 288 3.08 -8.73 6.56
CA CYS A 288 2.51 -7.81 7.54
C CYS A 288 3.07 -8.09 8.92
N ARG A 289 3.46 -7.04 9.64
CA ARG A 289 3.88 -7.10 11.05
C ARG A 289 3.13 -6.04 11.83
N MET A 290 2.48 -6.45 12.92
CA MET A 290 1.70 -5.56 13.77
C MET A 290 1.60 -6.14 15.18
N GLN A 291 1.42 -5.28 16.17
CA GLN A 291 1.34 -5.65 17.59
C GLN A 291 -0.11 -5.62 18.11
N LYS A 292 -0.93 -4.66 17.64
CA LYS A 292 -2.28 -4.39 18.18
C LYS A 292 -3.25 -3.93 17.09
N PRO A 293 -4.55 -4.27 17.18
CA PRO A 293 -5.56 -3.89 16.18
C PRO A 293 -6.06 -2.44 16.40
N VAL A 294 -5.16 -1.46 16.25
CA VAL A 294 -5.52 -0.03 16.33
C VAL A 294 -6.23 0.40 15.05
N SER A 295 -7.30 1.20 15.18
CA SER A 295 -8.10 1.69 14.06
C SER A 295 -7.39 2.82 13.31
N LEU A 296 -7.24 2.66 11.99
CA LEU A 296 -6.67 3.67 11.10
C LEU A 296 -7.75 4.51 10.44
N HIS A 297 -8.81 3.86 9.94
CA HIS A 297 -9.80 4.45 9.05
C HIS A 297 -11.20 3.85 9.28
N PHE A 298 -12.23 4.63 8.99
CA PHE A 298 -13.65 4.26 9.11
C PHE A 298 -14.35 4.46 7.76
N PRO A 299 -14.37 3.43 6.89
CA PRO A 299 -15.06 3.53 5.60
C PRO A 299 -16.58 3.58 5.80
N ALA A 300 -17.30 4.13 4.82
CA ALA A 300 -18.76 4.23 4.90
C ALA A 300 -19.45 2.85 4.82
N LEU A 301 -18.85 1.91 4.08
CA LEU A 301 -19.40 0.58 3.81
C LEU A 301 -18.29 -0.46 3.89
N GLY A 302 -18.65 -1.69 4.26
CA GLY A 302 -17.84 -2.88 4.01
C GLY A 302 -17.95 -3.26 2.55
N GLN A 303 -16.84 -3.64 1.94
CA GLN A 303 -16.78 -4.12 0.56
C GLN A 303 -16.24 -5.54 0.53
N VAL A 304 -16.63 -6.33 -0.47
CA VAL A 304 -16.27 -7.75 -0.57
C VAL A 304 -15.85 -8.04 -2.00
N LEU A 305 -14.77 -8.80 -2.19
CA LEU A 305 -14.51 -9.46 -3.47
C LEU A 305 -15.21 -10.82 -3.46
N VAL A 306 -16.17 -10.99 -4.35
CA VAL A 306 -16.85 -12.25 -4.59
C VAL A 306 -16.05 -13.01 -5.63
N ARG A 307 -15.51 -14.17 -5.25
CA ARG A 307 -14.88 -15.14 -6.14
C ARG A 307 -15.85 -16.30 -6.34
N VAL A 308 -16.21 -16.59 -7.58
CA VAL A 308 -17.02 -17.76 -7.94
C VAL A 308 -16.24 -18.61 -8.92
N ASN A 309 -15.90 -19.82 -8.50
CA ASN A 309 -15.18 -20.77 -9.32
C ASN A 309 -16.00 -22.05 -9.54
N CYS A 310 -16.02 -22.55 -10.77
CA CYS A 310 -16.54 -23.89 -11.07
C CYS A 310 -15.33 -24.82 -11.23
N LEU A 311 -15.24 -25.89 -10.43
CA LEU A 311 -14.05 -26.75 -10.47
C LEU A 311 -13.97 -27.64 -11.73
N VAL A 312 -15.10 -27.84 -12.42
CA VAL A 312 -15.18 -28.66 -13.63
C VAL A 312 -15.04 -27.78 -14.88
N GLU A 313 -14.13 -28.14 -15.78
CA GLU A 313 -13.86 -27.39 -17.02
C GLU A 313 -15.12 -27.18 -17.87
N GLY A 314 -15.97 -28.21 -18.02
CA GLY A 314 -17.25 -28.10 -18.74
C GLY A 314 -18.22 -27.09 -18.10
N MET A 315 -18.27 -27.05 -16.76
CA MET A 315 -19.10 -26.10 -16.02
C MET A 315 -18.57 -24.67 -16.16
N GLN A 316 -17.25 -24.47 -16.19
CA GLN A 316 -16.65 -23.15 -16.40
C GLN A 316 -17.12 -22.51 -17.70
N HIS A 317 -17.10 -23.26 -18.81
CA HIS A 317 -17.47 -22.73 -20.12
C HIS A 317 -18.97 -22.39 -20.21
N GLU A 318 -19.84 -23.17 -19.59
CA GLU A 318 -21.30 -23.01 -19.67
C GLU A 318 -21.90 -22.09 -18.61
N SER A 319 -21.18 -21.86 -17.50
CA SER A 319 -21.70 -21.12 -16.35
C SER A 319 -22.10 -19.70 -16.73
N ASN A 320 -23.36 -19.34 -16.45
CA ASN A 320 -23.83 -17.97 -16.41
C ASN A 320 -24.03 -17.58 -14.94
N ILE A 321 -23.14 -16.75 -14.41
CA ILE A 321 -23.13 -16.39 -12.99
C ILE A 321 -23.78 -15.02 -12.83
N THR A 322 -24.78 -14.94 -11.95
CA THR A 322 -25.46 -13.69 -11.60
C THR A 322 -25.34 -13.44 -10.10
N LEU A 323 -24.76 -12.31 -9.71
CA LEU A 323 -24.79 -11.77 -8.35
C LEU A 323 -25.90 -10.72 -8.25
N THR A 324 -26.85 -10.93 -7.33
CA THR A 324 -27.94 -9.99 -7.04
C THR A 324 -27.84 -9.50 -5.60
N GLN A 325 -27.81 -8.19 -5.43
CA GLN A 325 -27.79 -7.52 -4.12
C GLN A 325 -28.67 -6.27 -4.16
N GLY A 326 -29.84 -6.33 -3.52
CA GLY A 326 -30.86 -5.29 -3.64
C GLY A 326 -31.26 -5.07 -5.11
N ASN A 327 -31.05 -3.85 -5.62
CA ASN A 327 -31.32 -3.50 -7.02
C ASN A 327 -30.10 -3.67 -7.93
N THR A 328 -28.94 -4.03 -7.39
CA THR A 328 -27.72 -4.23 -8.16
C THR A 328 -27.65 -5.67 -8.64
N VAL A 329 -27.46 -5.83 -9.96
CA VAL A 329 -27.26 -7.14 -10.60
C VAL A 329 -25.97 -7.07 -11.40
N LYS A 330 -25.06 -8.02 -11.15
CA LYS A 330 -23.83 -8.21 -11.91
C LYS A 330 -23.83 -9.58 -12.55
N ASN A 331 -23.37 -9.67 -13.79
CA ASN A 331 -23.46 -10.90 -14.57
C ASN A 331 -22.13 -11.25 -15.23
N SER A 332 -21.79 -12.54 -15.20
CA SER A 332 -20.69 -13.14 -15.94
C SER A 332 -21.26 -14.18 -16.91
N PRO A 333 -21.29 -13.89 -18.22
CA PRO A 333 -21.86 -14.81 -19.20
C PRO A 333 -21.03 -16.10 -19.35
N PRO A 334 -21.59 -17.13 -20.00
CA PRO A 334 -20.84 -18.30 -20.44
C PRO A 334 -19.63 -17.93 -21.30
N GLY A 335 -18.54 -18.70 -21.19
CA GLY A 335 -17.27 -18.46 -21.88
C GLY A 335 -16.45 -17.27 -21.35
N GLY A 336 -16.93 -16.57 -20.31
CA GLY A 336 -16.16 -15.54 -19.62
C GLY A 336 -14.97 -16.10 -18.82
N PRO A 337 -14.04 -15.25 -18.36
CA PRO A 337 -12.91 -15.67 -17.54
C PRO A 337 -13.37 -16.32 -16.22
N ARG A 338 -12.67 -17.36 -15.79
CA ARG A 338 -12.88 -18.05 -14.51
C ARG A 338 -11.56 -18.15 -13.72
N PRO A 339 -11.59 -18.07 -12.38
CA PRO A 339 -12.78 -17.78 -11.56
C PRO A 339 -13.36 -16.39 -11.85
N TRP A 340 -14.67 -16.24 -11.69
CA TRP A 340 -15.29 -14.93 -11.82
C TRP A 340 -15.05 -14.15 -10.53
N ILE A 341 -14.37 -13.01 -10.63
CA ILE A 341 -14.04 -12.14 -9.50
C ILE A 341 -14.75 -10.80 -9.70
N GLU A 342 -15.53 -10.38 -8.72
CA GLU A 342 -16.30 -9.14 -8.79
C GLU A 342 -16.46 -8.47 -7.42
N SER A 343 -16.50 -7.15 -7.41
CA SER A 343 -16.75 -6.34 -6.22
C SER A 343 -18.23 -6.36 -5.80
N ALA A 344 -18.49 -6.36 -4.49
CA ALA A 344 -19.82 -6.22 -3.91
C ALA A 344 -19.76 -5.40 -2.62
N ILE A 345 -20.93 -5.02 -2.09
CA ILE A 345 -21.01 -4.45 -0.73
C ILE A 345 -21.27 -5.58 0.26
N SER A 346 -20.88 -5.38 1.51
CA SER A 346 -21.18 -6.35 2.56
C SER A 346 -22.68 -6.39 2.87
N GLY A 347 -23.20 -7.60 3.09
CA GLY A 347 -24.61 -7.86 3.39
C GLY A 347 -25.19 -8.98 2.52
N ASP A 348 -26.48 -9.20 2.68
CA ASP A 348 -27.19 -10.32 2.02
C ASP A 348 -27.16 -10.20 0.50
N ALA A 349 -26.84 -11.31 -0.17
CA ALA A 349 -26.82 -11.42 -1.61
C ALA A 349 -27.36 -12.77 -2.07
N THR A 350 -27.72 -12.86 -3.34
CA THR A 350 -28.05 -14.11 -4.02
C THR A 350 -27.08 -14.30 -5.19
N ILE A 351 -26.38 -15.43 -5.22
CA ILE A 351 -25.55 -15.84 -6.34
C ILE A 351 -26.29 -16.99 -7.03
N SER A 352 -26.68 -16.79 -8.29
CA SER A 352 -27.27 -17.83 -9.12
C SER A 352 -26.30 -18.21 -10.21
N VAL A 353 -26.04 -19.51 -10.38
CA VAL A 353 -25.23 -20.03 -11.47
C VAL A 353 -26.08 -20.95 -12.31
N LYS A 354 -26.26 -20.58 -13.57
CA LYS A 354 -27.03 -21.38 -14.53
C LYS A 354 -26.11 -22.08 -15.51
N TYR A 355 -26.49 -23.29 -15.90
CA TYR A 355 -25.74 -24.08 -16.87
C TYR A 355 -26.63 -24.55 -18.01
N THR A 356 -26.02 -25.06 -19.08
CA THR A 356 -26.78 -25.69 -20.17
C THR A 356 -26.97 -27.17 -19.91
N ASN A 357 -25.90 -27.84 -19.47
CA ASN A 357 -25.83 -29.30 -19.31
C ASN A 357 -25.68 -29.76 -17.86
N PHE A 358 -25.69 -28.84 -16.89
CA PHE A 358 -25.54 -29.14 -15.46
C PHE A 358 -26.72 -28.55 -14.66
N PRO A 359 -27.00 -29.04 -13.44
CA PRO A 359 -28.04 -28.47 -12.59
C PRO A 359 -27.72 -27.02 -12.19
N ASP A 360 -28.72 -26.15 -12.24
CA ASP A 360 -28.60 -24.76 -11.77
C ASP A 360 -28.35 -24.72 -10.25
N GLU A 361 -27.52 -23.77 -9.81
CA GLU A 361 -27.27 -23.50 -8.41
C GLU A 361 -27.77 -22.11 -8.01
N THR A 362 -28.26 -21.98 -6.77
CA THR A 362 -28.61 -20.68 -6.20
C THR A 362 -28.28 -20.64 -4.71
N ILE A 363 -27.33 -19.78 -4.38
CA ILE A 363 -26.82 -19.58 -3.03
C ILE A 363 -27.34 -18.24 -2.52
N LYS A 364 -27.89 -18.24 -1.30
CA LYS A 364 -28.27 -17.03 -0.58
C LYS A 364 -27.42 -16.96 0.68
N ASP A 365 -26.58 -15.94 0.77
CA ASP A 365 -25.67 -15.78 1.91
C ASP A 365 -25.38 -14.30 2.17
N SER A 366 -24.76 -14.01 3.31
CA SER A 366 -24.30 -12.68 3.68
C SER A 366 -22.83 -12.51 3.32
N LEU A 367 -22.55 -11.57 2.43
CA LEU A 367 -21.19 -11.27 1.99
C LEU A 367 -20.46 -10.46 3.06
N LEU A 368 -19.30 -10.93 3.50
CA LEU A 368 -18.46 -10.25 4.49
C LEU A 368 -17.05 -9.98 3.92
N PRO A 369 -16.42 -8.84 4.27
CA PRO A 369 -15.06 -8.54 3.84
C PRO A 369 -14.04 -9.57 4.39
N PRO A 370 -12.88 -9.77 3.74
CA PRO A 370 -12.46 -9.13 2.48
C PRO A 370 -12.97 -9.85 1.23
N VAL A 371 -13.15 -11.16 1.33
CA VAL A 371 -13.40 -12.06 0.21
C VAL A 371 -14.52 -13.02 0.60
N TYR A 372 -15.44 -13.23 -0.34
CA TYR A 372 -16.39 -14.33 -0.30
C TYR A 372 -16.04 -15.28 -1.43
N ASP A 373 -15.55 -16.47 -1.09
CA ASP A 373 -15.15 -17.49 -2.06
C ASP A 373 -16.21 -18.58 -2.15
N LEU A 374 -16.70 -18.81 -3.36
CA LEU A 374 -17.68 -19.84 -3.69
C LEU A 374 -17.05 -20.79 -4.71
N GLU A 375 -16.60 -21.92 -4.20
CA GLU A 375 -16.19 -23.05 -5.03
C GLU A 375 -17.39 -23.97 -5.24
N LEU A 376 -17.83 -24.07 -6.49
CA LEU A 376 -18.92 -24.96 -6.88
C LEU A 376 -18.32 -26.35 -7.16
N PRO A 377 -18.65 -27.36 -6.33
CA PRO A 377 -18.04 -28.68 -6.38
C PRO A 377 -18.57 -29.52 -7.57
N TYR A 378 -18.01 -30.73 -7.70
CA TYR A 378 -18.65 -31.84 -8.39
C TYR A 378 -19.64 -32.53 -7.42
N GLU A 379 -20.69 -33.17 -7.96
CA GLU A 379 -21.59 -34.08 -7.21
C GLU A 379 -20.88 -35.32 -6.65
#